data_AF-A0AAI8MJT3-F1
#
_entry.id   AF-A0AAI8MJT3-F1
#
_cell.length_a   1.000
_cell.length_b   1.000
_cell.length_c   1.000
_cell.angle_alpha   90.00
_cell.angle_beta   90.00
_cell.angle_gamma   90.00
#
_symmetry.space_group_name_H-M   'P 1'
#
loop_
_entity.id
_entity.type
_entity.pdbx_description
1 polymer ?
#
loop_
_entity_poly.entity_id
_entity_poly.type
_entity_poly.pdbx_seq_one_letter_code
_entity_poly.pdbx_strand_id
1 'polypeptide(L)'
;MIKCNLLTAQDIDNLNKDSETIYLKALYQCESSIYFDDDNLLYGNNTREFYNYKSSFYLSFLFHKDSVTDEYLEARKSLYKSISQLKQEKQKQELQELQKQQEILEQSLQNLDSKQKESQLKELQREQEKALRDKQRQEQQQARLNKHSNLILESQDKSITIIFLDKLNSNVTSSSNNVQFFNNISMSHLLHIHNNKIDIFTKDKTYLDIQELESLLQEYVNTNTESNNTKQDSPISLDILNSPSTQIFFYSTLLLGSSEIQSNPFFFGTPDTKSNIGLDESKPIYHFSPKDEENNLGTLTIFLNSSTFTLLNYSLQDSSLNIKLTLTNKESKEKQDKAIIQREQKQHKEQSKPLSTAMLHPLLEDNEIKCPHNGVVQLKSNKGKSITDKNIPFILESDLLYSSIVGCPNPPTKRQVA
;
A
#
# COMPACT_ATOMS: atom_id res chain seq x y z
N MET A 1 38.80 -22.69 2.32
CA MET A 1 37.94 -23.07 1.18
C MET A 1 36.56 -22.48 1.43
N ILE A 2 35.97 -21.74 0.47
CA ILE A 2 34.63 -21.16 0.68
C ILE A 2 33.59 -22.29 0.67
N LYS A 3 32.95 -22.50 1.82
CA LYS A 3 31.82 -23.39 2.02
C LYS A 3 30.52 -22.64 1.80
N CYS A 4 29.53 -23.33 1.22
CA CYS A 4 28.17 -22.85 1.06
C CYS A 4 27.22 -23.73 1.89
N ASN A 5 26.33 -23.12 2.66
CA ASN A 5 25.29 -23.82 3.39
C ASN A 5 23.91 -23.27 2.98
N LEU A 6 22.98 -24.17 2.64
CA LEU A 6 21.61 -23.82 2.29
C LEU A 6 20.76 -23.78 3.58
N LEU A 7 20.03 -22.69 3.78
CA LEU A 7 19.21 -22.51 4.97
C LEU A 7 17.85 -23.21 4.80
N THR A 8 17.53 -24.07 5.76
CA THR A 8 16.22 -24.71 5.88
C THR A 8 15.24 -23.82 6.65
N ALA A 9 13.94 -24.13 6.59
CA ALA A 9 12.94 -23.44 7.41
C ALA A 9 13.24 -23.56 8.92
N GLN A 10 13.74 -24.73 9.35
CA GLN A 10 14.10 -24.98 10.74
C GLN A 10 15.29 -24.11 11.18
N ASP A 11 16.28 -23.91 10.30
CA ASP A 11 17.43 -23.04 10.62
C ASP A 11 16.97 -21.62 10.92
N ILE A 12 16.02 -21.10 10.13
CA ILE A 12 15.44 -19.77 10.30
C ILE A 12 14.62 -19.66 11.59
N ASP A 13 13.80 -20.67 11.88
CA ASP A 13 12.95 -20.67 13.07
C ASP A 13 13.77 -20.68 14.37
N ASN A 14 14.92 -21.35 14.35
CA ASN A 14 15.85 -21.44 15.48
C ASN A 14 16.68 -20.16 15.70
N LEU A 15 16.67 -19.19 14.77
CA LEU A 15 17.44 -17.96 14.92
C LEU A 15 16.93 -17.11 16.09
N ASN A 16 17.87 -16.53 16.82
CA ASN A 16 17.63 -15.58 17.90
C ASN A 16 18.68 -14.44 17.81
N LYS A 17 18.55 -13.42 18.66
CA LYS A 17 19.44 -12.24 18.62
C LYS A 17 20.92 -12.58 18.82
N ASP A 18 21.24 -13.71 19.44
CA ASP A 18 22.61 -14.16 19.72
C ASP A 18 23.15 -15.15 18.68
N SER A 19 22.35 -15.48 17.65
CA SER A 19 22.84 -16.24 16.50
C SER A 19 23.99 -15.53 15.81
N GLU A 20 24.84 -16.31 15.14
CA GLU A 20 25.99 -15.77 14.43
C GLU A 20 25.58 -14.74 13.36
N THR A 21 26.39 -13.67 13.23
CA THR A 21 26.11 -12.52 12.36
C THR A 21 25.80 -12.91 10.92
N ILE A 22 26.44 -13.97 10.40
CA ILE A 22 26.21 -14.44 9.03
C ILE A 22 24.77 -14.94 8.83
N TYR A 23 24.21 -15.64 9.81
CA TYR A 23 22.82 -16.11 9.77
C TYR A 23 21.83 -14.96 9.95
N LEU A 24 22.14 -14.02 10.85
CA LEU A 24 21.34 -12.81 11.02
C LEU A 24 21.31 -11.95 9.74
N LYS A 25 22.45 -11.89 9.02
CA LYS A 25 22.53 -11.22 7.72
C LYS A 25 21.66 -11.92 6.68
N ALA A 26 21.71 -13.24 6.62
CA ALA A 26 20.89 -14.02 5.68
C ALA A 26 19.39 -13.87 5.97
N LEU A 27 19.00 -13.88 7.25
CA LEU A 27 17.65 -13.56 7.71
C LEU A 27 17.23 -12.16 7.24
N TYR A 28 18.08 -11.14 7.49
CA TYR A 28 17.80 -9.75 7.14
C TYR A 28 17.62 -9.55 5.62
N GLN A 29 18.50 -10.14 4.81
CA GLN A 29 18.51 -10.01 3.35
C GLN A 29 17.57 -11.00 2.65
N CYS A 30 16.93 -11.91 3.40
CA CYS A 30 16.13 -12.99 2.83
C CYS A 30 16.91 -13.88 1.85
N GLU A 31 18.17 -14.19 2.18
CA GLU A 31 19.08 -15.04 1.41
C GLU A 31 18.91 -16.51 1.78
N SER A 32 18.75 -17.39 0.80
CA SER A 32 18.56 -18.83 1.04
C SER A 32 19.84 -19.59 1.33
N SER A 33 21.00 -18.96 1.22
CA SER A 33 22.30 -19.60 1.40
C SER A 33 23.31 -18.66 2.02
N ILE A 34 24.21 -19.21 2.84
CA ILE A 34 25.34 -18.49 3.43
C ILE A 34 26.67 -19.03 2.90
N TYR A 35 27.65 -18.14 2.77
CA TYR A 35 29.01 -18.45 2.30
C TYR A 35 30.04 -18.08 3.36
N PHE A 36 30.88 -19.03 3.78
CA PHE A 36 31.90 -18.82 4.82
C PHE A 36 33.21 -19.56 4.50
N ASP A 37 34.33 -19.08 5.01
CA ASP A 37 35.65 -19.73 4.87
C ASP A 37 36.00 -20.53 6.13
N ASP A 38 36.90 -21.52 5.99
CA ASP A 38 37.24 -22.51 7.03
C ASP A 38 37.69 -21.90 8.36
N ASP A 39 38.29 -20.71 8.33
CA ASP A 39 38.80 -20.02 9.52
C ASP A 39 37.82 -19.01 10.13
N ASN A 40 36.58 -18.89 9.61
CA ASN A 40 35.59 -17.86 9.97
C ASN A 40 36.14 -16.40 9.89
N LEU A 41 37.30 -16.20 9.24
CA LEU A 41 38.01 -14.92 9.12
C LEU A 41 37.21 -13.84 8.36
N LEU A 42 36.26 -14.23 7.50
CA LEU A 42 35.38 -13.29 6.80
C LEU A 42 34.39 -12.60 7.74
N TYR A 43 34.08 -13.18 8.90
CA TYR A 43 33.02 -12.72 9.80
C TYR A 43 33.46 -12.58 11.26
N GLY A 44 34.69 -12.98 11.60
CA GLY A 44 35.28 -12.80 12.92
C GLY A 44 35.65 -11.35 13.21
N ASN A 45 35.30 -10.89 14.42
CA ASN A 45 35.69 -9.69 15.21
C ASN A 45 35.88 -8.30 14.55
N ASN A 46 36.25 -8.17 13.27
CA ASN A 46 36.32 -6.91 12.53
C ASN A 46 34.97 -6.59 11.85
N THR A 47 33.88 -6.72 12.60
CA THR A 47 32.51 -6.52 12.12
C THR A 47 32.26 -5.14 11.53
N ARG A 48 32.99 -4.10 11.96
CA ARG A 48 32.85 -2.72 11.49
C ARG A 48 33.46 -2.47 10.11
N GLU A 49 34.51 -3.20 9.73
CA GLU A 49 35.15 -3.07 8.41
C GLU A 49 34.43 -3.93 7.37
N PHE A 50 33.93 -5.10 7.77
CA PHE A 50 33.26 -6.03 6.86
C PHE A 50 31.80 -5.66 6.60
N TYR A 51 31.08 -5.25 7.64
CA TYR A 51 29.70 -4.79 7.52
C TYR A 51 29.71 -3.27 7.54
N ASN A 52 29.35 -2.65 6.40
CA ASN A 52 29.22 -1.21 6.29
C ASN A 52 28.48 -0.65 7.52
N TYR A 53 29.17 0.12 8.36
CA TYR A 53 28.65 0.58 9.65
C TYR A 53 27.43 1.52 9.53
N LYS A 54 27.19 2.05 8.32
CA LYS A 54 26.00 2.86 8.00
C LYS A 54 24.86 2.02 7.42
N SER A 55 25.08 0.73 7.17
CA SER A 55 24.03 -0.14 6.64
C SER A 55 22.95 -0.37 7.69
N SER A 56 21.70 -0.46 7.22
CA SER A 56 20.56 -0.75 8.08
C SER A 56 20.69 -2.10 8.79
N PHE A 57 21.36 -3.08 8.19
CA PHE A 57 21.71 -4.35 8.85
C PHE A 57 22.60 -4.13 10.07
N TYR A 58 23.74 -3.44 9.88
CA TYR A 58 24.67 -3.16 10.97
C TYR A 58 23.99 -2.42 12.12
N LEU A 59 23.19 -1.39 11.79
CA LEU A 59 22.47 -0.62 12.79
C LEU A 59 21.41 -1.46 13.52
N SER A 60 20.70 -2.36 12.83
CA SER A 60 19.66 -3.20 13.44
C SER A 60 20.23 -4.34 14.31
N PHE A 61 21.24 -5.06 13.83
CA PHE A 61 21.68 -6.34 14.44
C PHE A 61 23.02 -6.27 15.17
N LEU A 62 23.86 -5.28 14.88
CA LEU A 62 25.21 -5.20 15.46
C LEU A 62 25.37 -4.01 16.40
N PHE A 63 24.98 -2.81 15.97
CA PHE A 63 25.11 -1.61 16.80
C PHE A 63 24.02 -1.52 17.88
N HIS A 64 22.79 -1.87 17.53
CA HIS A 64 21.64 -1.88 18.45
C HIS A 64 21.18 -3.30 18.76
N LYS A 65 22.13 -4.22 18.97
CA LYS A 65 21.82 -5.64 19.25
C LYS A 65 20.87 -5.81 20.44
N ASP A 66 21.05 -5.00 21.48
CA ASP A 66 20.19 -5.03 22.68
C ASP A 66 18.76 -4.55 22.42
N SER A 67 18.53 -3.81 21.34
CA SER A 67 17.20 -3.35 20.90
C SER A 67 16.47 -4.38 20.03
N VAL A 68 17.13 -5.47 19.63
CA VAL A 68 16.50 -6.57 18.88
C VAL A 68 15.54 -7.32 19.80
N THR A 69 14.24 -7.14 19.55
CA THR A 69 13.18 -7.85 20.27
C THR A 69 12.76 -9.12 19.54
N ASP A 70 12.05 -10.00 20.26
CA ASP A 70 11.47 -11.21 19.67
C ASP A 70 10.44 -10.86 18.60
N GLU A 71 9.65 -9.80 18.79
CA GLU A 71 8.69 -9.32 17.79
C GLU A 71 9.38 -8.92 16.48
N TYR A 72 10.52 -8.22 16.56
CA TYR A 72 11.28 -7.87 15.37
C TYR A 72 11.86 -9.09 14.66
N LEU A 73 12.40 -10.04 15.42
CA LEU A 73 12.92 -11.30 14.87
C LEU A 73 11.82 -12.10 14.18
N GLU A 74 10.65 -12.25 14.79
CA GLU A 74 9.52 -12.97 14.21
C GLU A 74 8.96 -12.26 12.97
N ALA A 75 8.92 -10.92 12.96
CA ALA A 75 8.59 -10.15 11.75
C ALA A 75 9.60 -10.41 10.62
N ARG A 76 10.91 -10.46 10.94
CA ARG A 76 11.97 -10.77 9.97
C ARG A 76 11.90 -12.21 9.46
N LYS A 77 11.62 -13.19 10.32
CA LYS A 77 11.42 -14.60 9.93
C LYS A 77 10.21 -14.75 9.02
N SER A 78 9.11 -14.06 9.34
CA SER A 78 7.91 -14.03 8.50
C SER A 78 8.20 -13.43 7.13
N LEU A 79 8.91 -12.29 7.08
CA LEU A 79 9.34 -11.68 5.82
C LEU A 79 10.24 -12.62 5.00
N TYR A 80 11.20 -13.29 5.65
CA TYR A 80 12.06 -14.28 5.00
C TYR A 80 11.23 -15.39 4.33
N LYS A 81 10.28 -15.98 5.07
CA LYS A 81 9.41 -17.05 4.57
C LYS A 81 8.57 -16.56 3.38
N SER A 82 7.98 -15.38 3.49
CA SER A 82 7.22 -14.75 2.42
C SER A 82 8.06 -14.52 1.16
N ILE A 83 9.25 -13.93 1.29
CA ILE A 83 10.17 -13.73 0.14
C ILE A 83 10.61 -15.07 -0.45
N SER A 84 10.88 -16.08 0.37
CA SER A 84 11.23 -17.42 -0.10
C SER A 84 10.11 -18.06 -0.91
N GLN A 85 8.86 -17.94 -0.45
CA GLN A 85 7.68 -18.41 -1.17
C GLN A 85 7.55 -17.69 -2.52
N LEU A 86 7.64 -16.36 -2.54
CA LEU A 86 7.55 -15.56 -3.78
C LEU A 86 8.65 -15.95 -4.78
N LYS A 87 9.88 -16.19 -4.31
CA LYS A 87 10.98 -16.69 -5.14
C LYS A 87 10.65 -18.05 -5.76
N GLN A 88 10.11 -18.98 -4.98
CA GLN A 88 9.73 -20.32 -5.44
C GLN A 88 8.58 -20.31 -6.43
N GLU A 89 7.51 -19.55 -6.15
CA GLU A 89 6.35 -19.41 -7.03
C GLU A 89 6.77 -18.90 -8.41
N LYS A 90 7.63 -17.88 -8.42
CA LYS A 90 8.17 -17.29 -9.64
C LYS A 90 9.08 -18.23 -10.41
N GLN A 91 10.00 -18.93 -9.72
CA GLN A 91 10.85 -19.93 -10.36
C GLN A 91 10.02 -21.07 -10.98
N LYS A 92 8.95 -21.49 -10.30
CA LYS A 92 8.02 -22.49 -10.82
C LYS A 92 7.25 -21.98 -12.05
N GLN A 93 6.81 -20.73 -12.05
CA GLN A 93 6.18 -20.10 -13.22
C GLN A 93 7.15 -20.05 -14.41
N GLU A 94 8.38 -19.57 -14.22
CA GLU A 94 9.42 -19.54 -15.26
C GLU A 94 9.68 -20.94 -15.84
N LEU A 95 9.78 -21.96 -14.97
CA LEU A 95 9.99 -23.33 -15.41
C LEU A 95 8.79 -23.90 -16.20
N GLN A 96 7.57 -23.60 -15.77
CA GLN A 96 6.36 -24.03 -16.46
C GLN A 96 6.22 -23.35 -17.84
N GLU A 97 6.57 -22.07 -17.96
CA GLU A 97 6.59 -21.37 -19.24
C GLU A 97 7.63 -21.97 -20.19
N LEU A 98 8.83 -22.27 -19.70
CA LEU A 98 9.88 -22.92 -20.49
C LEU A 98 9.47 -24.32 -20.96
N GLN A 99 8.83 -25.12 -20.10
CA GLN A 99 8.31 -26.45 -20.46
C GLN A 99 7.25 -26.36 -21.55
N LYS A 100 6.28 -25.45 -21.42
CA LYS A 100 5.26 -25.22 -22.46
C LYS A 100 5.89 -24.80 -23.79
N GLN A 101 6.88 -23.92 -23.76
CA GLN A 101 7.59 -23.49 -24.97
C GLN A 101 8.34 -24.65 -25.63
N GLN A 102 8.96 -25.54 -24.85
CA GLN A 102 9.61 -26.75 -25.37
C GLN A 102 8.61 -27.70 -26.02
N GLU A 103 7.48 -27.98 -25.37
CA GLU A 103 6.42 -28.85 -25.94
C GLU A 103 5.86 -28.29 -27.25
N ILE A 104 5.56 -26.98 -27.30
CA ILE A 104 5.07 -26.32 -28.53
C ILE A 104 6.11 -26.43 -29.64
N LEU A 105 7.38 -26.24 -29.33
CA LEU A 105 8.48 -26.34 -30.29
C LEU A 105 8.61 -27.78 -30.83
N GLU A 106 8.58 -28.78 -29.96
CA GLU A 106 8.64 -30.20 -30.35
C GLU A 106 7.48 -30.60 -31.26
N GLN A 107 6.25 -30.21 -30.91
CA GLN A 107 5.06 -30.47 -31.73
C GLN A 107 5.13 -29.75 -33.09
N SER A 108 5.56 -28.48 -33.09
CA SER A 108 5.65 -27.68 -34.31
C SER A 108 6.72 -28.18 -35.29
N LEU A 109 7.74 -28.89 -34.80
CA LEU A 109 8.81 -29.46 -35.62
C LEU A 109 8.54 -30.93 -36.03
N GLN A 110 7.48 -31.53 -35.53
CA GLN A 110 7.14 -32.93 -35.80
C GLN A 110 6.76 -33.11 -37.28
N ASN A 111 7.28 -34.16 -37.91
CA ASN A 111 7.01 -34.53 -39.31
C ASN A 111 7.45 -33.52 -40.40
N LEU A 112 8.26 -32.50 -40.07
CA LEU A 112 8.82 -31.54 -41.03
C LEU A 112 10.19 -32.00 -41.59
N ASP A 113 10.47 -31.62 -42.84
CA ASP A 113 11.81 -31.78 -43.44
C ASP A 113 12.81 -30.73 -42.94
N SER A 114 14.10 -30.87 -43.28
CA SER A 114 15.16 -29.99 -42.79
C SER A 114 14.99 -28.52 -43.20
N LYS A 115 14.43 -28.21 -44.38
CA LYS A 115 14.20 -26.82 -44.82
C LYS A 115 12.96 -26.24 -44.15
N GLN A 116 11.91 -27.05 -43.98
CA GLN A 116 10.70 -26.65 -43.28
C GLN A 116 10.96 -26.36 -41.80
N LYS A 117 11.77 -27.20 -41.13
CA LYS A 117 12.20 -26.97 -39.74
C LYS A 117 12.96 -25.65 -39.57
N GLU A 118 13.86 -25.32 -40.49
CA GLU A 118 14.61 -24.06 -40.44
C GLU A 118 13.69 -22.84 -40.61
N SER A 119 12.69 -22.94 -41.49
CA SER A 119 11.68 -21.88 -41.67
C SER A 119 10.82 -21.69 -40.42
N GLN A 120 10.32 -22.80 -39.85
CA GLN A 120 9.48 -22.78 -38.65
C GLN A 120 10.23 -22.22 -37.43
N LEU A 121 11.51 -22.57 -37.27
CA LEU A 121 12.33 -22.08 -36.16
C LEU A 121 12.56 -20.56 -36.26
N LYS A 122 12.79 -20.03 -37.47
CA LYS A 122 12.92 -18.58 -37.70
C LYS A 122 11.61 -17.84 -37.43
N GLU A 123 10.47 -18.46 -37.72
CA GLU A 123 9.16 -17.89 -37.43
C GLU A 123 8.89 -17.84 -35.92
N LEU A 124 9.11 -18.94 -35.20
CA LEU A 124 8.97 -19.01 -33.74
C LEU A 124 9.86 -17.99 -33.02
N GLN A 125 11.11 -17.81 -33.47
CA GLN A 125 12.01 -16.79 -32.91
C GLN A 125 11.46 -15.38 -33.10
N ARG A 126 10.91 -15.06 -34.28
CA ARG A 126 10.29 -13.76 -34.54
C ARG A 126 9.05 -13.53 -33.68
N GLU A 127 8.23 -14.56 -33.47
CA GLU A 127 7.06 -14.46 -32.59
C GLU A 127 7.46 -14.25 -31.14
N GLN A 128 8.48 -14.95 -30.63
CA GLN A 128 9.01 -14.73 -29.28
C GLN A 128 9.56 -13.31 -29.10
N GLU A 129 10.33 -12.80 -30.06
CA GLU A 129 10.82 -11.41 -30.01
C GLU A 129 9.68 -10.39 -30.04
N LYS A 130 8.64 -10.64 -30.85
CA LYS A 130 7.46 -9.78 -30.93
C LYS A 130 6.69 -9.79 -29.60
N ALA A 131 6.43 -10.97 -29.04
CA ALA A 131 5.76 -11.15 -27.76
C ALA A 131 6.53 -10.45 -26.62
N LEU A 132 7.87 -10.55 -26.60
CA LEU A 132 8.70 -9.84 -25.63
C LEU A 132 8.57 -8.31 -25.76
N ARG A 133 8.59 -7.78 -26.99
CA ARG A 133 8.39 -6.34 -27.24
C ARG A 133 6.97 -5.87 -26.89
N ASP A 134 5.96 -6.70 -27.11
CA ASP A 134 4.58 -6.39 -26.75
C ASP A 134 4.40 -6.40 -25.22
N LYS A 135 4.96 -7.39 -24.53
CA LYS A 135 4.99 -7.45 -23.05
C LYS A 135 5.68 -6.22 -22.45
N GLN A 136 6.86 -5.86 -22.96
CA GLN A 136 7.56 -4.64 -22.52
C GLN A 136 6.74 -3.36 -22.76
N ARG A 137 6.02 -3.27 -23.88
CA ARG A 137 5.14 -2.12 -24.16
C ARG A 137 3.96 -2.06 -23.20
N GLN A 138 3.35 -3.20 -22.87
CA GLN A 138 2.27 -3.28 -21.89
C GLN A 138 2.75 -2.90 -20.49
N GLU A 139 3.90 -3.41 -20.05
CA GLU A 139 4.52 -3.05 -18.77
C GLU A 139 4.82 -1.54 -18.69
N GLN A 140 5.35 -0.95 -19.76
CA GLN A 140 5.57 0.51 -19.83
C GLN A 140 4.26 1.32 -19.79
N GLN A 141 3.19 0.81 -20.40
CA GLN A 141 1.88 1.47 -20.37
C GLN A 141 1.24 1.38 -18.98
N GLN A 142 1.32 0.23 -18.32
CA GLN A 142 0.88 0.06 -16.93
C GLN A 142 1.68 0.94 -15.96
N ALA A 143 3.01 1.02 -16.14
CA ALA A 143 3.85 1.90 -15.33
C ALA A 143 3.53 3.40 -15.50
N ARG A 144 2.93 3.82 -16.64
CA ARG A 144 2.45 5.19 -16.84
C ARG A 144 1.09 5.46 -16.19
N LEU A 145 0.29 4.42 -15.95
CA LEU A 145 -1.04 4.51 -15.37
C LEU A 145 -0.99 4.45 -13.84
N ASN A 146 -0.02 3.73 -13.26
CA ASN A 146 0.16 3.67 -11.82
C ASN A 146 0.72 5.01 -11.29
N LYS A 147 -0.05 5.68 -10.43
CA LYS A 147 0.33 6.96 -9.84
C LYS A 147 1.48 6.80 -8.83
N HIS A 148 1.62 5.60 -8.27
CA HIS A 148 2.66 5.23 -7.32
C HIS A 148 3.74 4.38 -8.01
N SER A 149 5.00 4.80 -7.93
CA SER A 149 6.16 4.10 -8.53
C SER A 149 6.74 3.01 -7.61
N ASN A 150 5.94 2.56 -6.65
CA ASN A 150 6.34 1.56 -5.66
C ASN A 150 6.36 0.17 -6.29
N LEU A 151 7.37 -0.61 -5.93
CA LEU A 151 7.43 -2.02 -6.29
C LEU A 151 6.53 -2.81 -5.34
N ILE A 152 5.61 -3.59 -5.92
CA ILE A 152 4.72 -4.49 -5.20
C ILE A 152 5.02 -5.92 -5.65
N LEU A 153 5.24 -6.81 -4.68
CA LEU A 153 5.34 -8.25 -4.89
C LEU A 153 4.15 -8.91 -4.18
N GLU A 154 3.51 -9.85 -4.84
CA GLU A 154 2.29 -10.50 -4.36
C GLU A 154 2.38 -12.02 -4.61
N SER A 155 1.89 -12.83 -3.68
CA SER A 155 1.77 -14.28 -3.87
C SER A 155 0.59 -14.61 -4.79
N GLN A 156 0.64 -15.79 -5.42
CA GLN A 156 -0.43 -16.24 -6.32
C GLN A 156 -1.82 -16.28 -5.67
N ASP A 157 -1.87 -16.60 -4.36
CA ASP A 157 -3.09 -16.65 -3.56
C ASP A 157 -3.45 -15.31 -2.89
N LYS A 158 -2.64 -14.26 -3.11
CA LYS A 158 -2.79 -12.92 -2.54
C LYS A 158 -2.80 -12.87 -1.01
N SER A 159 -2.32 -13.92 -0.35
CA SER A 159 -2.19 -13.97 1.11
C SER A 159 -0.99 -13.16 1.62
N ILE A 160 -0.02 -12.90 0.73
CA ILE A 160 1.21 -12.18 1.01
C ILE A 160 1.36 -11.03 0.02
N THR A 161 1.58 -9.83 0.55
CA THR A 161 1.91 -8.64 -0.24
C THR A 161 3.10 -7.93 0.37
N ILE A 162 4.08 -7.58 -0.46
CA ILE A 162 5.27 -6.82 -0.05
C ILE A 162 5.36 -5.58 -0.92
N ILE A 163 5.34 -4.42 -0.27
CA ILE A 163 5.37 -3.11 -0.92
C ILE A 163 6.66 -2.41 -0.52
N PHE A 164 7.56 -2.18 -1.47
CA PHE A 164 8.78 -1.43 -1.21
C PHE A 164 8.47 0.07 -1.22
N LEU A 165 8.87 0.75 -0.16
CA LEU A 165 8.54 2.16 0.07
C LEU A 165 9.54 3.09 -0.62
N ASP A 166 10.76 2.61 -0.89
CA ASP A 166 11.72 3.29 -1.76
C ASP A 166 11.18 3.31 -3.21
N LYS A 167 11.02 4.50 -3.80
CA LYS A 167 10.65 4.63 -5.22
C LYS A 167 11.79 4.10 -6.08
N LEU A 168 11.51 3.11 -6.94
CA LEU A 168 12.51 2.58 -7.87
C LEU A 168 12.74 3.57 -9.02
N ASN A 169 13.99 3.70 -9.46
CA ASN A 169 14.28 4.31 -10.75
C ASN A 169 13.64 3.46 -11.86
N SER A 170 13.02 4.11 -12.85
CA SER A 170 12.24 3.48 -13.93
C SER A 170 12.96 2.40 -14.76
N ASN A 171 14.29 2.30 -14.64
CA ASN A 171 15.10 1.27 -15.32
C ASN A 171 15.12 -0.08 -14.57
N VAL A 172 14.63 -0.15 -13.33
CA VAL A 172 14.69 -1.34 -12.48
C VAL A 172 13.40 -2.17 -12.55
N THR A 173 12.27 -1.54 -12.89
CA THR A 173 10.93 -2.18 -12.95
C THR A 173 10.80 -3.24 -14.05
N SER A 174 11.58 -3.17 -15.14
CA SER A 174 11.60 -4.20 -16.20
C SER A 174 12.25 -5.53 -15.77
N SER A 175 12.88 -5.57 -14.60
CA SER A 175 13.56 -6.75 -14.06
C SER A 175 12.84 -7.43 -12.90
N SER A 176 11.70 -6.88 -12.43
CA SER A 176 10.92 -7.42 -11.31
C SER A 176 10.40 -8.84 -11.56
N ASN A 177 10.42 -9.28 -12.82
CA ASN A 177 10.05 -10.62 -13.29
C ASN A 177 11.19 -11.64 -13.33
N ASN A 178 12.43 -11.33 -12.90
CA ASN A 178 13.53 -12.31 -12.79
C ASN A 178 13.86 -12.64 -11.31
N VAL A 179 14.15 -13.90 -10.96
CA VAL A 179 14.57 -14.29 -9.59
C VAL A 179 15.81 -13.52 -9.11
N GLN A 180 16.74 -13.15 -10.00
CA GLN A 180 17.92 -12.35 -9.67
C GLN A 180 17.59 -10.95 -9.13
N PHE A 181 16.37 -10.46 -9.38
CA PHE A 181 15.87 -9.19 -8.87
C PHE A 181 15.94 -9.09 -7.35
N PHE A 182 15.56 -10.17 -6.66
CA PHE A 182 15.53 -10.20 -5.20
C PHE A 182 16.91 -10.01 -4.56
N ASN A 183 17.99 -10.24 -5.31
CA ASN A 183 19.36 -10.08 -4.80
C ASN A 183 19.82 -8.62 -4.79
N ASN A 184 19.10 -7.71 -5.45
CA ASN A 184 19.50 -6.32 -5.65
C ASN A 184 18.61 -5.31 -4.91
N ILE A 185 17.65 -5.76 -4.11
CA ILE A 185 16.68 -4.89 -3.44
C ILE A 185 16.95 -4.90 -1.94
N SER A 186 16.92 -3.72 -1.33
CA SER A 186 17.09 -3.58 0.10
C SER A 186 15.84 -4.01 0.87
N MET A 187 15.98 -4.91 1.83
CA MET A 187 14.91 -5.34 2.75
C MET A 187 14.73 -4.39 3.95
N SER A 188 15.15 -3.14 3.81
CA SER A 188 15.26 -2.18 4.92
C SER A 188 14.11 -1.18 4.99
N HIS A 189 13.37 -0.98 3.89
CA HIS A 189 12.28 0.01 3.83
C HIS A 189 11.12 -0.50 2.98
N LEU A 190 10.22 -1.23 3.63
CA LEU A 190 9.11 -1.92 2.98
C LEU A 190 7.97 -2.14 3.96
N LEU A 191 6.81 -2.44 3.41
CA LEU A 191 5.62 -2.87 4.10
C LEU A 191 5.34 -4.33 3.72
N HIS A 192 5.14 -5.19 4.71
CA HIS A 192 4.88 -6.61 4.56
C HIS A 192 3.51 -6.95 5.14
N ILE A 193 2.57 -7.30 4.28
CA ILE A 193 1.22 -7.73 4.63
C ILE A 193 1.18 -9.25 4.53
N HIS A 194 0.77 -9.89 5.62
CA HIS A 194 0.60 -11.35 5.69
C HIS A 194 -0.33 -11.69 6.85
N ASN A 195 -1.13 -12.75 6.74
CA ASN A 195 -1.92 -13.29 7.84
C ASN A 195 -2.73 -12.23 8.63
N ASN A 196 -3.33 -11.24 7.94
CA ASN A 196 -4.00 -10.09 8.54
C ASN A 196 -3.13 -9.32 9.56
N LYS A 197 -1.84 -9.20 9.25
CA LYS A 197 -0.82 -8.43 9.96
C LYS A 197 -0.09 -7.54 8.96
N ILE A 198 0.36 -6.38 9.42
CA ILE A 198 1.22 -5.48 8.66
C ILE A 198 2.49 -5.23 9.46
N ASP A 199 3.64 -5.58 8.88
CA ASP A 199 4.96 -5.25 9.40
C ASP A 199 5.60 -4.18 8.51
N ILE A 200 5.88 -3.00 9.07
CA ILE A 200 6.49 -1.87 8.37
C ILE A 200 7.94 -1.73 8.84
N PHE A 201 8.90 -1.86 7.92
CA PHE A 201 10.32 -1.68 8.21
C PHE A 201 10.79 -0.30 7.73
N THR A 202 11.50 0.44 8.58
CA THR A 202 12.02 1.77 8.27
C THR A 202 13.51 1.92 8.63
N LYS A 203 14.15 2.93 8.05
CA LYS A 203 15.61 3.16 8.12
C LYS A 203 15.93 4.66 8.23
N ASP A 204 17.20 4.99 8.44
CA ASP A 204 17.63 6.39 8.58
C ASP A 204 17.12 7.29 7.46
N LYS A 205 16.75 8.52 7.81
CA LYS A 205 16.43 9.62 6.91
C LYS A 205 15.34 9.30 5.88
N THR A 206 14.53 8.30 6.17
CA THR A 206 13.30 8.04 5.42
C THR A 206 12.15 8.82 6.01
N TYR A 207 11.17 9.09 5.15
CA TYR A 207 9.87 9.57 5.57
C TYR A 207 8.79 8.64 5.04
N LEU A 208 7.68 8.56 5.75
CA LEU A 208 6.48 7.85 5.31
C LEU A 208 5.29 8.78 5.47
N ASP A 209 4.59 9.05 4.36
CA ASP A 209 3.36 9.80 4.37
C ASP A 209 2.18 8.83 4.52
N ILE A 210 1.46 8.95 5.63
CA ILE A 210 0.35 8.05 5.96
C ILE A 210 -0.79 8.18 4.95
N GLN A 211 -1.06 9.38 4.43
CA GLN A 211 -2.10 9.59 3.42
C GLN A 211 -1.70 9.02 2.05
N GLU A 212 -0.42 9.15 1.68
CA GLU A 212 0.11 8.50 0.46
C GLU A 212 0.01 6.97 0.60
N LEU A 213 0.29 6.44 1.79
CA LEU A 213 0.20 5.01 2.07
C LEU A 213 -1.24 4.49 2.01
N GLU A 214 -2.18 5.19 2.65
CA GLU A 214 -3.61 4.85 2.60
C GLU A 214 -4.13 4.87 1.15
N SER A 215 -3.72 5.88 0.37
CA SER A 215 -4.09 5.98 -1.05
C SER A 215 -3.54 4.82 -1.87
N LEU A 216 -2.28 4.46 -1.64
CA LEU A 216 -1.62 3.34 -2.32
C LEU A 216 -2.31 2.01 -2.01
N LEU A 217 -2.65 1.77 -0.74
CA LEU A 217 -3.37 0.57 -0.32
C LEU A 217 -4.78 0.55 -0.93
N GLN A 218 -5.48 1.68 -0.94
CA GLN A 218 -6.81 1.78 -1.53
C GLN A 218 -6.81 1.52 -3.05
N GLU A 219 -5.83 2.05 -3.79
CA GLU A 219 -5.67 1.80 -5.22
C GLU A 219 -5.39 0.31 -5.49
N TYR A 220 -4.54 -0.31 -4.68
CA TYR A 220 -4.25 -1.74 -4.74
C TYR A 220 -5.50 -2.59 -4.47
N VAL A 221 -6.34 -2.21 -3.51
CA VAL A 221 -7.63 -2.89 -3.26
C VAL A 221 -8.58 -2.72 -4.45
N ASN A 222 -8.71 -1.51 -4.99
CA ASN A 222 -9.66 -1.21 -6.06
C ASN A 222 -9.30 -1.92 -7.38
N THR A 223 -8.03 -1.88 -7.78
CA THR A 223 -7.54 -2.56 -9.01
C THR A 223 -7.79 -4.08 -8.97
N ASN A 224 -7.67 -4.69 -7.78
CA ASN A 224 -7.98 -6.09 -7.58
C ASN A 224 -9.48 -6.41 -7.62
N THR A 225 -10.36 -5.45 -7.31
CA THR A 225 -11.82 -5.66 -7.26
C THR A 225 -12.46 -5.54 -8.64
N GLU A 226 -11.93 -4.71 -9.54
CA GLU A 226 -12.48 -4.51 -10.89
C GLU A 226 -12.18 -5.67 -11.86
N SER A 227 -11.20 -6.51 -11.56
CA SER A 227 -10.81 -7.65 -12.42
C SER A 227 -11.71 -8.88 -12.29
N ASN A 228 -12.44 -9.01 -11.17
CA ASN A 228 -13.33 -10.12 -10.90
C ASN A 228 -14.74 -9.57 -10.65
N ASN A 229 -15.72 -9.86 -11.53
CA ASN A 229 -17.14 -9.51 -11.33
C ASN A 229 -17.83 -10.20 -10.13
N THR A 230 -17.05 -10.68 -9.17
CA THR A 230 -17.47 -11.19 -7.87
C THR A 230 -16.69 -10.41 -6.84
N LYS A 231 -17.38 -9.69 -5.94
CA LYS A 231 -16.79 -9.10 -4.72
C LYS A 231 -16.05 -10.21 -3.96
N GLN A 232 -14.78 -10.38 -4.23
CA GLN A 232 -13.87 -11.08 -3.33
C GLN A 232 -13.50 -10.05 -2.29
N ASP A 233 -13.72 -10.40 -1.03
CA ASP A 233 -13.25 -9.61 0.10
C ASP A 233 -11.73 -9.48 -0.05
N SER A 234 -11.26 -8.28 -0.41
CA SER A 234 -9.84 -7.95 -0.27
C SER A 234 -9.45 -8.27 1.18
N PRO A 235 -8.38 -9.04 1.43
CA PRO A 235 -7.97 -9.38 2.79
C PRO A 235 -7.52 -8.16 3.62
N ILE A 236 -7.39 -6.99 2.98
CA ILE A 236 -6.92 -5.75 3.59
C ILE A 236 -8.11 -4.77 3.69
N SER A 237 -8.69 -4.62 4.89
CA SER A 237 -9.44 -3.42 5.23
C SER A 237 -8.45 -2.31 5.58
N LEU A 238 -8.65 -1.08 5.10
CA LEU A 238 -7.82 0.07 5.48
C LEU A 238 -7.71 0.24 7.01
N ASP A 239 -8.74 -0.21 7.75
CA ASP A 239 -8.78 -0.17 9.22
C ASP A 239 -7.60 -0.92 9.86
N ILE A 240 -7.06 -1.93 9.18
CA ILE A 240 -5.95 -2.74 9.70
C ILE A 240 -4.70 -1.89 9.95
N LEU A 241 -4.50 -0.82 9.17
CA LEU A 241 -3.32 0.04 9.21
C LEU A 241 -3.19 0.76 10.57
N ASN A 242 -4.31 1.07 11.22
CA ASN A 242 -4.35 1.69 12.54
C ASN A 242 -4.70 0.68 13.66
N SER A 243 -4.73 -0.62 13.34
CA SER A 243 -5.04 -1.68 14.30
C SER A 243 -3.80 -2.21 15.02
N PRO A 244 -3.97 -2.96 16.14
CA PRO A 244 -2.87 -3.66 16.81
C PRO A 244 -2.12 -4.66 15.92
N SER A 245 -2.71 -5.08 14.81
CA SER A 245 -2.06 -5.96 13.82
C SER A 245 -1.03 -5.22 12.95
N THR A 246 -0.94 -3.90 13.03
CA THR A 246 0.11 -3.12 12.39
C THR A 246 1.24 -2.84 13.35
N GLN A 247 2.45 -3.21 12.94
CA GLN A 247 3.70 -2.97 13.66
C GLN A 247 4.63 -2.17 12.75
N ILE A 248 5.30 -1.19 13.34
CA ILE A 248 6.30 -0.38 12.63
C ILE A 248 7.62 -0.40 13.41
N PHE A 249 8.67 -0.78 12.70
CA PHE A 249 10.01 -0.96 13.22
C PHE A 249 10.93 0.10 12.63
N PHE A 250 11.55 0.90 13.50
CA PHE A 250 12.68 1.74 13.12
C PHE A 250 13.98 0.98 13.44
N TYR A 251 14.63 0.47 12.38
CA TYR A 251 15.62 -0.60 12.50
C TYR A 251 15.05 -1.84 13.17
N SER A 252 15.59 -2.23 14.34
CA SER A 252 15.14 -3.33 15.17
C SER A 252 14.16 -2.92 16.27
N THR A 253 13.93 -1.61 16.46
CA THR A 253 13.10 -1.09 17.54
C THR A 253 11.64 -0.96 17.10
N LEU A 254 10.76 -1.68 17.78
CA LEU A 254 9.30 -1.53 17.62
C LEU A 254 8.84 -0.18 18.18
N LEU A 255 8.13 0.61 17.37
CA LEU A 255 7.60 1.89 17.79
C LEU A 255 6.19 1.72 18.38
N LEU A 256 6.07 1.88 19.69
CA LEU A 256 4.79 1.83 20.41
C LEU A 256 4.31 3.22 20.84
N GLY A 257 5.17 4.23 20.77
CA GLY A 257 4.94 5.57 21.30
C GLY A 257 5.42 5.70 22.76
N SER A 258 5.09 6.83 23.39
CA SER A 258 5.53 7.16 24.75
C SER A 258 4.63 8.23 25.39
N SER A 259 4.89 8.54 26.64
CA SER A 259 4.31 9.71 27.32
C SER A 259 5.12 10.98 27.05
N GLU A 260 4.40 12.08 27.02
CA GLU A 260 4.96 13.42 26.86
C GLU A 260 5.74 13.85 28.10
N ILE A 261 6.86 14.53 27.90
CA ILE A 261 7.62 15.15 28.99
C ILE A 261 7.04 16.51 29.37
N GLN A 262 7.00 16.81 30.67
CA GLN A 262 6.42 18.06 31.15
C GLN A 262 7.23 19.29 30.71
N SER A 263 8.54 19.16 30.56
CA SER A 263 9.44 20.28 30.27
C SER A 263 9.33 20.81 28.84
N ASN A 264 8.91 19.99 27.88
CA ASN A 264 8.82 20.37 26.46
C ASN A 264 7.52 19.85 25.83
N PRO A 265 6.60 20.75 25.45
CA PRO A 265 5.39 20.40 24.71
C PRO A 265 5.70 19.57 23.45
N PHE A 266 4.91 18.54 23.20
CA PHE A 266 4.97 17.62 22.06
C PHE A 266 6.28 16.83 21.92
N PHE A 267 7.08 16.75 22.97
CA PHE A 267 8.19 15.79 23.08
C PHE A 267 7.76 14.61 23.94
N PHE A 268 7.99 13.39 23.44
CA PHE A 268 7.64 12.15 24.12
C PHE A 268 8.86 11.23 24.14
N GLY A 269 9.06 10.53 25.25
CA GLY A 269 10.17 9.59 25.35
C GLY A 269 10.34 9.07 26.77
N THR A 270 11.34 8.23 26.97
CA THR A 270 11.71 7.77 28.31
C THR A 270 12.63 8.80 28.95
N PRO A 271 12.35 9.28 30.18
CA PRO A 271 13.27 10.14 30.90
C PRO A 271 14.62 9.44 31.13
N ASP A 272 15.72 10.17 30.91
CA ASP A 272 17.04 9.64 31.23
C ASP A 272 17.26 9.66 32.74
N THR A 273 17.35 8.48 33.35
CA THR A 273 17.61 8.34 34.80
C THR A 273 18.95 8.95 35.25
N LYS A 274 19.88 9.21 34.33
CA LYS A 274 21.19 9.80 34.61
C LYS A 274 21.21 11.32 34.46
N SER A 275 20.20 11.91 33.83
CA SER A 275 20.08 13.36 33.67
C SER A 275 18.69 13.85 34.08
N ASN A 276 18.63 14.83 34.99
CA ASN A 276 17.34 15.32 35.51
C ASN A 276 16.49 16.12 34.50
N ILE A 277 16.93 16.25 33.24
CA ILE A 277 16.35 17.16 32.23
C ILE A 277 16.20 16.48 30.86
N GLY A 278 16.87 15.35 30.62
CA GLY A 278 16.99 14.72 29.29
C GLY A 278 16.06 13.53 29.05
N LEU A 279 16.00 13.12 27.78
CA LEU A 279 15.41 11.86 27.34
C LEU A 279 16.52 10.85 27.05
N ASP A 280 16.23 9.57 27.27
CA ASP A 280 17.13 8.46 26.97
C ASP A 280 17.25 8.27 25.45
N GLU A 281 18.31 8.79 24.85
CA GLU A 281 18.58 8.72 23.40
C GLU A 281 18.78 7.29 22.87
N SER A 282 19.01 6.31 23.75
CA SER A 282 19.07 4.89 23.36
C SER A 282 17.68 4.31 23.04
N LYS A 283 16.62 5.03 23.41
CA LYS A 283 15.22 4.69 23.15
C LYS A 283 14.61 5.68 22.16
N PRO A 284 13.49 5.31 21.50
CA PRO A 284 12.80 6.23 20.61
C PRO A 284 12.34 7.49 21.35
N ILE A 285 12.71 8.64 20.80
CA ILE A 285 12.22 9.96 21.17
C ILE A 285 11.33 10.44 20.04
N TYR A 286 10.15 10.90 20.40
CA TYR A 286 9.13 11.34 19.46
C TYR A 286 8.94 12.85 19.62
N HIS A 287 8.98 13.57 18.51
CA HIS A 287 8.65 14.99 18.45
C HIS A 287 7.50 15.20 17.47
N PHE A 288 6.37 15.63 17.99
CA PHE A 288 5.21 15.95 17.16
C PHE A 288 5.18 17.44 16.83
N SER A 289 5.19 17.76 15.54
CA SER A 289 5.03 19.10 15.03
C SER A 289 3.67 19.21 14.33
N PRO A 290 2.68 19.88 14.93
CA PRO A 290 1.40 20.14 14.27
C PRO A 290 1.65 20.89 12.95
N LYS A 291 1.08 20.41 11.82
CA LYS A 291 1.26 21.08 10.52
C LYS A 291 0.37 22.30 10.40
N ASP A 292 -0.90 22.15 10.78
CA ASP A 292 -1.92 23.20 10.79
C ASP A 292 -2.93 22.89 11.91
N GLU A 293 -3.43 23.91 12.62
CA GLU A 293 -4.47 23.77 13.66
C GLU A 293 -5.77 23.14 13.14
N GLU A 294 -5.91 23.02 11.82
CA GLU A 294 -7.16 22.73 11.11
C GLU A 294 -7.53 21.25 10.97
N ASN A 295 -6.56 20.34 10.92
CA ASN A 295 -6.80 18.94 10.53
C ASN A 295 -6.40 17.91 11.60
N ASN A 296 -5.86 18.35 12.74
CA ASN A 296 -5.33 17.46 13.79
C ASN A 296 -4.24 16.49 13.28
N LEU A 297 -3.62 16.82 12.14
CA LEU A 297 -2.53 16.07 11.54
C LEU A 297 -1.23 16.86 11.71
N GLY A 298 -0.14 16.12 11.92
CA GLY A 298 1.17 16.72 12.04
C GLY A 298 2.28 15.84 11.49
N THR A 299 3.48 16.36 11.63
CA THR A 299 4.72 15.64 11.35
C THR A 299 5.21 15.04 12.65
N LEU A 300 5.31 13.71 12.72
CA LEU A 300 5.92 13.02 13.84
C LEU A 300 7.36 12.64 13.46
N THR A 301 8.33 13.27 14.11
CA THR A 301 9.74 12.96 13.93
C THR A 301 10.20 12.02 15.04
N ILE A 302 10.76 10.88 14.68
CA ILE A 302 11.29 9.89 15.61
C ILE A 302 12.82 9.93 15.55
N PHE A 303 13.43 10.20 16.70
CA PHE A 303 14.86 10.14 16.91
C PHE A 303 15.20 8.84 17.63
N LEU A 304 16.22 8.15 17.17
CA LEU A 304 16.77 6.96 17.83
C LEU A 304 18.28 7.00 17.64
N ASN A 305 19.01 7.22 18.74
CA ASN A 305 20.45 7.50 18.70
C ASN A 305 20.75 8.66 17.71
N SER A 306 21.62 8.45 16.73
CA SER A 306 21.95 9.46 15.70
C SER A 306 21.08 9.37 14.44
N SER A 307 20.03 8.55 14.44
CA SER A 307 19.17 8.32 13.29
C SER A 307 17.81 9.00 13.44
N THR A 308 17.19 9.30 12.30
CA THR A 308 15.88 9.97 12.26
C THR A 308 14.95 9.29 11.27
N PHE A 309 13.68 9.14 11.65
CA PHE A 309 12.60 8.69 10.79
C PHE A 309 11.42 9.64 10.93
N THR A 310 10.76 9.99 9.82
CA THR A 310 9.70 11.00 9.82
C THR A 310 8.37 10.42 9.32
N LEU A 311 7.32 10.55 10.11
CA LEU A 311 5.95 10.27 9.70
C LEU A 311 5.25 11.58 9.35
N LEU A 312 4.73 11.69 8.12
CA LEU A 312 3.90 12.80 7.69
C LEU A 312 2.43 12.44 7.84
N ASN A 313 1.63 13.44 8.18
CA ASN A 313 0.17 13.32 8.33
C ASN A 313 -0.22 12.31 9.43
N TYR A 314 0.53 12.33 10.52
CA TYR A 314 0.26 11.56 11.72
C TYR A 314 -0.85 12.22 12.55
N SER A 315 -1.83 11.43 13.01
CA SER A 315 -2.90 11.86 13.90
C SER A 315 -2.60 11.45 15.34
N LEU A 316 -2.48 12.44 16.24
CA LEU A 316 -2.38 12.19 17.70
C LEU A 316 -3.66 11.53 18.24
N GLN A 317 -4.82 11.91 17.70
CA GLN A 317 -6.12 11.39 18.12
C GLN A 317 -6.30 9.93 17.72
N ASP A 318 -5.99 9.60 16.48
CA ASP A 318 -6.22 8.26 15.93
C ASP A 318 -5.06 7.30 16.24
N SER A 319 -3.96 7.81 16.82
CA SER A 319 -2.73 7.03 17.09
C SER A 319 -2.26 6.30 15.83
N SER A 320 -2.07 7.05 14.74
CA SER A 320 -1.82 6.49 13.41
C SER A 320 -0.69 5.46 13.42
N LEU A 321 -0.86 4.37 12.65
CA LEU A 321 0.07 3.23 12.62
C LEU A 321 0.27 2.55 13.98
N ASN A 322 -0.70 2.67 14.89
CA ASN A 322 -0.68 2.10 16.24
C ASN A 322 0.49 2.61 17.12
N ILE A 323 1.03 3.80 16.81
CA ILE A 323 1.97 4.50 17.69
C ILE A 323 1.15 5.36 18.64
N LYS A 324 1.25 5.13 19.95
CA LYS A 324 0.41 5.80 20.96
C LYS A 324 1.19 6.84 21.74
N LEU A 325 0.87 8.11 21.52
CA LEU A 325 1.50 9.23 22.20
C LEU A 325 0.56 9.80 23.26
N THR A 326 0.97 9.75 24.52
CA THR A 326 0.13 10.22 25.64
C THR A 326 0.48 11.66 26.01
N LEU A 327 -0.46 12.58 25.79
CA LEU A 327 -0.31 13.99 26.16
C LEU A 327 -0.46 14.19 27.67
N THR A 328 0.51 14.85 28.29
CA THR A 328 0.52 15.18 29.72
C THR A 328 0.62 16.69 29.95
N ASN A 329 1.27 17.42 29.04
CA ASN A 329 1.49 18.86 29.11
C ASN A 329 0.18 19.63 28.85
N LYS A 330 -0.02 20.71 29.63
CA LYS A 330 -1.23 21.54 29.54
C LYS A 330 -1.34 22.29 28.20
N GLU A 331 -0.24 22.86 27.71
CA GLU A 331 -0.22 23.62 26.45
C GLU A 331 -0.55 22.72 25.26
N SER A 332 0.03 21.52 25.22
CA SER A 332 -0.21 20.54 24.16
C SER A 332 -1.67 20.07 24.16
N LYS A 333 -2.25 19.82 25.34
CA LYS A 333 -3.68 19.48 25.47
C LYS A 333 -4.58 20.60 24.95
N GLU A 334 -4.31 21.85 25.34
CA GLU A 334 -5.11 23.00 24.87
C GLU A 334 -5.03 23.18 23.34
N LYS A 335 -3.84 22.96 22.75
CA LYS A 335 -3.67 23.00 21.28
C LYS A 335 -4.41 21.85 20.60
N GLN A 336 -4.35 20.66 21.18
CA GLN A 336 -5.04 19.47 20.68
C GLN A 336 -6.57 19.64 20.73
N ASP A 337 -7.11 20.12 21.85
CA ASP A 337 -8.55 20.35 22.02
C ASP A 337 -9.08 21.39 21.04
N LYS A 338 -8.32 22.48 20.80
CA LYS A 338 -8.67 23.49 19.78
C LYS A 338 -8.74 22.88 18.38
N ALA A 339 -7.78 22.03 18.02
CA ALA A 339 -7.76 21.37 16.71
C ALA A 339 -8.96 20.42 16.53
N ILE A 340 -9.33 19.67 17.57
CA ILE A 340 -10.51 18.79 17.55
C ILE A 340 -11.80 19.59 17.36
N ILE A 341 -12.01 20.65 18.15
CA ILE A 341 -13.21 21.49 18.05
C ILE A 341 -13.33 22.11 16.65
N GLN A 342 -12.24 22.60 16.07
CA GLN A 342 -12.24 23.18 14.72
C GLN A 342 -12.59 22.12 13.65
N ARG A 343 -12.07 20.90 13.78
CA ARG A 343 -12.39 19.78 12.87
C ARG A 343 -13.87 19.40 12.92
N GLU A 344 -14.44 19.27 14.12
CA GLU A 344 -15.86 18.96 14.31
C GLU A 344 -16.77 20.06 13.72
N GLN A 345 -16.44 21.32 13.96
CA GLN A 345 -17.17 22.46 13.37
C GLN A 345 -17.13 22.44 11.84
N LYS A 346 -16.00 22.06 11.23
CA LYS A 346 -15.87 21.91 9.78
C LYS A 346 -16.68 20.74 9.24
N GLN A 347 -16.59 19.56 9.86
CA GLN A 347 -17.39 18.40 9.43
C GLN A 347 -18.88 18.70 9.50
N HIS A 348 -19.35 19.37 10.56
CA HIS A 348 -20.72 19.86 10.64
C HIS A 348 -21.03 20.89 9.56
N LYS A 349 -20.10 21.82 9.27
CA LYS A 349 -20.26 22.80 8.19
C LYS A 349 -20.33 22.15 6.81
N GLU A 350 -19.58 21.09 6.56
CA GLU A 350 -19.59 20.34 5.29
C GLU A 350 -20.80 19.44 5.12
N GLN A 351 -21.28 18.80 6.20
CA GLN A 351 -22.59 18.14 6.19
C GLN A 351 -23.75 19.14 6.04
N SER A 352 -23.56 20.39 6.48
CA SER A 352 -24.51 21.50 6.30
C SER A 352 -24.30 22.31 5.01
N LYS A 353 -23.24 22.05 4.23
CA LYS A 353 -23.13 22.64 2.88
C LYS A 353 -24.29 22.01 2.12
N PRO A 354 -25.26 22.81 1.60
CA PRO A 354 -26.28 22.23 0.73
C PRO A 354 -25.51 21.53 -0.39
N LEU A 355 -25.77 20.23 -0.56
CA LEU A 355 -25.31 19.50 -1.74
C LEU A 355 -25.63 20.41 -2.93
N SER A 356 -24.63 20.72 -3.75
CA SER A 356 -24.84 21.51 -4.95
C SER A 356 -25.93 20.80 -5.76
N THR A 357 -27.16 21.27 -5.61
CA THR A 357 -28.27 20.96 -6.49
C THR A 357 -27.92 21.68 -7.78
N ALA A 358 -27.04 21.06 -8.57
CA ALA A 358 -27.11 21.22 -10.01
C ALA A 358 -28.60 21.09 -10.36
N MET A 359 -29.16 22.19 -10.82
CA MET A 359 -30.58 22.51 -10.69
C MET A 359 -31.47 21.45 -11.34
N LEU A 360 -31.88 20.44 -10.58
CA LEU A 360 -33.09 19.69 -10.86
C LEU A 360 -34.22 20.65 -10.52
N HIS A 361 -34.67 21.43 -11.50
CA HIS A 361 -35.93 22.16 -11.40
C HIS A 361 -37.04 21.12 -11.48
N PRO A 362 -37.68 20.75 -10.35
CA PRO A 362 -38.71 19.73 -10.42
C PRO A 362 -39.89 20.31 -11.24
N LEU A 363 -40.44 19.50 -12.14
CA LEU A 363 -41.60 19.91 -12.92
C LEU A 363 -42.84 19.88 -12.02
N LEU A 364 -43.48 21.04 -11.86
CA LEU A 364 -44.74 21.19 -11.14
C LEU A 364 -45.92 20.96 -12.08
N GLU A 365 -47.06 20.55 -11.54
CA GLU A 365 -48.29 20.37 -12.34
C GLU A 365 -48.82 21.69 -12.95
N ASP A 366 -48.43 22.85 -12.41
CA ASP A 366 -48.79 24.18 -12.91
C ASP A 366 -47.75 24.79 -13.87
N ASN A 367 -46.64 24.11 -14.13
CA ASN A 367 -45.64 24.59 -15.08
C ASN A 367 -46.21 24.61 -16.51
N GLU A 368 -46.12 25.76 -17.18
CA GLU A 368 -46.42 25.86 -18.61
C GLU A 368 -45.26 25.31 -19.46
N ILE A 369 -45.49 24.17 -20.10
CA ILE A 369 -44.51 23.58 -21.01
C ILE A 369 -44.94 23.86 -22.44
N LYS A 370 -44.07 24.49 -23.23
CA LYS A 370 -44.32 24.72 -24.65
C LYS A 370 -43.78 23.55 -25.45
N CYS A 371 -44.62 22.94 -26.29
CA CYS A 371 -44.13 21.96 -27.25
C CYS A 371 -43.36 22.67 -28.38
N PRO A 372 -42.54 21.95 -29.18
CA PRO A 372 -41.81 22.52 -30.32
C PRO A 372 -42.69 23.20 -31.39
N HIS A 373 -44.01 22.92 -31.37
CA HIS A 373 -45.00 23.56 -32.24
C HIS A 373 -45.69 24.77 -31.58
N ASN A 374 -45.10 25.34 -30.51
CA ASN A 374 -45.61 26.47 -29.73
C ASN A 374 -46.97 26.27 -29.04
N GLY A 375 -47.47 25.03 -28.93
CA GLY A 375 -48.63 24.71 -28.12
C GLY A 375 -48.27 24.65 -26.64
N VAL A 376 -49.14 25.19 -25.77
CA VAL A 376 -48.99 25.09 -24.31
C VAL A 376 -49.56 23.75 -23.85
N VAL A 377 -48.74 22.98 -23.14
CA VAL A 377 -49.06 21.68 -22.57
C VAL A 377 -49.12 21.81 -21.06
N GLN A 378 -50.23 21.37 -20.47
CA GLN A 378 -50.32 21.14 -19.03
C GLN A 378 -50.13 19.64 -18.77
N LEU A 379 -49.14 19.30 -17.96
CA LEU A 379 -48.90 17.93 -17.55
C LEU A 379 -49.68 17.65 -16.27
N LYS A 380 -50.36 16.51 -16.22
CA LYS A 380 -51.01 15.99 -15.01
C LYS A 380 -50.51 14.58 -14.76
N SER A 381 -50.24 14.22 -13.52
CA SER A 381 -49.86 12.85 -13.15
C SER A 381 -50.98 11.87 -13.55
N ASN A 382 -50.62 10.79 -14.24
CA ASN A 382 -51.57 9.80 -14.78
C ASN A 382 -51.75 8.58 -13.85
N LYS A 383 -50.93 8.44 -12.81
CA LYS A 383 -50.94 7.32 -11.86
C LYS A 383 -51.08 7.84 -10.42
N GLY A 384 -52.31 7.89 -9.93
CA GLY A 384 -52.69 7.85 -8.51
C GLY A 384 -51.96 8.77 -7.50
N LYS A 385 -52.71 9.73 -6.93
CA LYS A 385 -52.36 10.70 -5.87
C LYS A 385 -51.08 11.50 -6.14
N SER A 386 -51.27 12.76 -6.54
CA SER A 386 -50.19 13.76 -6.63
C SER A 386 -49.34 13.74 -5.36
N ILE A 387 -48.03 13.54 -5.54
CA ILE A 387 -47.09 13.69 -4.44
C ILE A 387 -46.95 15.17 -4.18
N THR A 388 -47.27 15.58 -2.96
CA THR A 388 -47.15 16.97 -2.53
C THR A 388 -46.04 17.11 -1.50
N ASP A 389 -45.19 18.11 -1.67
CA ASP A 389 -44.37 18.65 -0.57
C ASP A 389 -44.87 20.05 -0.26
N LYS A 390 -45.16 20.33 1.02
CA LYS A 390 -45.75 21.61 1.48
C LYS A 390 -47.00 22.06 0.67
N ASN A 391 -47.87 21.11 0.30
CA ASN A 391 -49.07 21.31 -0.53
C ASN A 391 -48.81 21.75 -1.99
N ILE A 392 -47.58 21.67 -2.49
CA ILE A 392 -47.22 21.91 -3.88
C ILE A 392 -47.12 20.55 -4.58
N PRO A 393 -47.88 20.28 -5.67
CA PRO A 393 -47.82 19.01 -6.38
C PRO A 393 -46.62 18.95 -7.35
N PHE A 394 -45.89 17.83 -7.34
CA PHE A 394 -44.75 17.58 -8.22
C PHE A 394 -45.00 16.39 -9.15
N ILE A 395 -44.43 16.44 -10.35
CA ILE A 395 -44.51 15.38 -11.36
C ILE A 395 -43.27 14.49 -11.26
N LEU A 396 -43.47 13.17 -11.14
CA LEU A 396 -42.37 12.20 -11.18
C LEU A 396 -41.94 11.88 -12.62
N GLU A 397 -40.70 11.42 -12.79
CA GLU A 397 -40.19 10.99 -14.10
C GLU A 397 -41.04 9.87 -14.73
N SER A 398 -41.53 8.95 -13.90
CA SER A 398 -42.46 7.88 -14.31
C SER A 398 -43.80 8.40 -14.84
N ASP A 399 -44.20 9.62 -14.45
CA ASP A 399 -45.40 10.29 -14.92
C ASP A 399 -45.16 11.08 -16.21
N LEU A 400 -43.91 11.36 -16.59
CA LEU A 400 -43.57 11.94 -17.89
C LEU A 400 -43.56 10.88 -18.99
N LEU A 401 -42.98 9.72 -18.68
CA LEU A 401 -42.86 8.62 -19.63
C LEU A 401 -44.25 8.05 -19.98
N TYR A 402 -44.59 8.11 -21.27
CA TYR A 402 -45.85 7.61 -21.85
C TYR A 402 -47.11 8.40 -21.50
N SER A 403 -46.99 9.60 -20.94
CA SER A 403 -48.15 10.46 -20.66
C SER A 403 -48.76 11.07 -21.93
N SER A 404 -50.08 11.09 -21.96
CA SER A 404 -50.85 11.73 -23.01
C SER A 404 -50.73 13.25 -22.90
N ILE A 405 -50.18 13.89 -23.92
CA ILE A 405 -50.12 15.36 -24.02
C ILE A 405 -51.52 15.90 -24.34
N VAL A 406 -52.12 16.64 -23.43
CA VAL A 406 -53.42 17.30 -23.64
C VAL A 406 -53.18 18.73 -24.15
N GLY A 407 -53.88 19.13 -25.22
CA GLY A 407 -53.85 20.50 -25.73
C GLY A 407 -52.87 20.81 -26.87
N CYS A 408 -52.18 19.81 -27.43
CA CYS A 408 -51.42 20.00 -28.66
C CYS A 408 -52.32 19.77 -29.89
N PRO A 409 -52.50 20.75 -30.81
CA PRO A 409 -53.36 20.60 -31.99
C PRO A 409 -52.80 19.62 -33.04
N ASN A 410 -51.58 19.10 -32.85
CA ASN A 410 -50.97 18.12 -33.73
C ASN A 410 -50.27 17.01 -32.91
N PRO A 411 -51.05 16.11 -32.26
CA PRO A 411 -50.47 15.01 -31.52
C PRO A 411 -49.73 14.07 -32.48
N PRO A 412 -48.54 13.53 -32.12
CA PRO A 412 -47.84 12.58 -32.98
C PRO A 412 -48.76 11.37 -33.23
N THR A 413 -49.17 11.20 -34.48
CA THR A 413 -49.97 10.06 -34.92
C THR A 413 -49.22 8.79 -34.58
N LYS A 414 -49.89 7.86 -33.88
CA LYS A 414 -49.37 6.51 -33.62
C LYS A 414 -48.85 5.94 -34.94
N ARG A 415 -47.54 5.72 -35.08
CA ARG A 415 -47.02 4.85 -36.14
C ARG A 415 -47.66 3.48 -35.91
N GLN A 416 -48.61 3.12 -36.78
CA GLN A 416 -49.02 1.73 -36.93
C GLN A 416 -47.76 0.97 -37.34
N VAL A 417 -47.40 -0.01 -36.51
CA VAL A 417 -46.42 -1.02 -36.88
C VAL A 417 -47.05 -1.82 -38.01
N ALA A 418 -46.49 -1.71 -39.20
CA ALA A 418 -46.72 -2.61 -40.33
C ALA A 418 -45.44 -3.42 -40.53
#